data_AF-A0A1F7GFY8-F1
#
_entry.id   AF-A0A1F7GFY8-F1
#
_cell.length_a   1.000
_cell.length_b   1.000
_cell.length_c   1.000
_cell.angle_alpha   90.00
_cell.angle_beta   90.00
_cell.angle_gamma   90.00
#
_symmetry.space_group_name_H-M   'P 1'
#
loop_
_entity.id
_entity.type
_entity.pdbx_description
1 polymer ?
#
loop_
_entity_poly.entity_id
_entity_poly.type
_entity_poly.pdbx_seq_one_letter_code
_entity_poly.pdbx_strand_id
1 'polypeptide(L)'
;MNQFSIEDIIKILFQNNSVERDRLLAEYLTYEDARKSDVTRILLDQFHDFTEGLAISKYQTLLKEVSEGKRQIAGDIMQQARAAVYKELEPILSGKQNDTQEIQAIQDKIHTLASN
;
A
#
# COMPACT_ATOMS: atom_id res chain seq x y z
N MET A 1 3.68 -0.58 -15.66
CA MET A 1 3.09 -0.45 -14.32
C MET A 1 2.24 0.80 -14.35
N ASN A 2 0.94 0.68 -14.10
CA ASN A 2 0.07 1.86 -13.97
C ASN A 2 0.58 2.69 -12.78
N GLN A 3 0.90 3.96 -13.02
CA GLN A 3 1.26 4.89 -11.95
C GLN A 3 -0.01 5.21 -11.16
N PHE A 4 0.01 4.98 -9.85
CA PHE A 4 -1.04 5.44 -8.94
C PHE A 4 -1.10 6.97 -8.99
N SER A 5 -2.30 7.55 -9.15
CA SER A 5 -2.46 8.99 -8.97
C SER A 5 -2.37 9.37 -7.49
N ILE A 6 -2.21 10.66 -7.19
CA ILE A 6 -2.21 11.12 -5.79
C ILE A 6 -3.57 10.87 -5.12
N GLU A 7 -4.67 10.97 -5.86
CA GLU A 7 -6.00 10.64 -5.35
C GLU A 7 -6.11 9.15 -5.00
N ASP A 8 -5.52 8.28 -5.81
CA ASP A 8 -5.45 6.84 -5.56
C ASP A 8 -4.63 6.54 -4.29
N ILE A 9 -3.49 7.20 -4.14
CA ILE A 9 -2.64 7.08 -2.96
C ILE A 9 -3.39 7.53 -1.69
N ILE A 10 -4.12 8.65 -1.76
CA ILE A 10 -4.94 9.12 -0.63
C ILE A 10 -6.01 8.08 -0.28
N LYS A 11 -6.69 7.50 -1.27
CA LYS A 11 -7.71 6.45 -1.03
C LYS A 11 -7.12 5.21 -0.36
N ILE A 12 -5.91 4.79 -0.76
CA ILE A 12 -5.24 3.61 -0.19
C ILE A 12 -4.75 3.89 1.23
N LEU A 13 -3.97 4.96 1.42
CA LEU A 13 -3.37 5.28 2.72
C LEU A 13 -4.43 5.60 3.78
N PHE A 14 -5.52 6.26 3.40
CA PHE A 14 -6.59 6.69 4.29
C PHE A 14 -7.87 5.86 4.15
N GLN A 15 -7.79 4.62 3.64
CA GLN A 15 -8.97 3.75 3.45
C GLN A 15 -9.82 3.60 4.73
N ASN A 16 -9.18 3.66 5.91
CA ASN A 16 -9.79 3.47 7.22
C ASN A 16 -10.15 4.77 7.94
N ASN A 17 -9.80 5.91 7.36
CA ASN A 17 -10.11 7.22 7.90
C ASN A 17 -10.83 8.03 6.82
N SER A 18 -12.11 7.71 6.61
CA SER A 18 -12.93 8.35 5.58
C SER A 18 -13.02 9.87 5.75
N VAL A 19 -13.04 10.36 7.00
CA VAL A 19 -13.08 11.79 7.30
C VAL A 19 -11.83 12.49 6.77
N GLU A 20 -10.65 12.00 7.11
CA GLU A 20 -9.40 12.61 6.67
C GLU A 20 -9.14 12.39 5.18
N ARG A 21 -9.52 11.22 4.64
CA ARG A 21 -9.49 10.92 3.20
C ARG A 21 -10.30 11.94 2.42
N ASP A 22 -11.57 12.13 2.78
CA ASP A 22 -12.49 12.99 2.05
C ASP A 22 -12.08 14.46 2.17
N ARG A 23 -11.56 14.86 3.34
CA ARG A 23 -10.95 16.18 3.56
C ARG A 23 -9.74 16.42 2.64
N LEU A 24 -8.78 15.49 2.62
CA LEU A 24 -7.59 15.60 1.77
C LEU A 24 -7.95 15.61 0.27
N LEU A 25 -8.89 14.77 -0.16
CA LEU A 25 -9.34 14.75 -1.56
C LEU A 25 -10.00 16.08 -1.97
N ALA A 26 -10.82 16.67 -1.10
CA ALA A 26 -11.48 17.94 -1.38
C ALA A 26 -10.49 19.13 -1.39
N GLU A 27 -9.52 19.13 -0.47
CA GLU A 27 -8.61 20.26 -0.30
C GLU A 27 -7.40 20.22 -1.24
N TYR A 28 -6.86 19.04 -1.58
CA TYR A 28 -5.58 18.88 -2.28
C TYR A 28 -5.52 19.63 -3.62
N LEU A 29 -6.63 19.67 -4.36
CA LEU A 29 -6.70 20.38 -5.64
C LEU A 29 -6.70 21.90 -5.49
N THR A 30 -7.02 22.42 -4.30
CA THR A 30 -7.09 23.85 -3.98
C THR A 30 -5.82 24.39 -3.34
N TYR A 31 -4.87 23.52 -2.99
CA TYR A 31 -3.59 23.95 -2.44
C TYR A 31 -2.76 24.71 -3.48
N GLU A 32 -2.08 25.76 -3.01
CA GLU A 32 -1.04 26.44 -3.79
C GLU A 32 0.09 25.45 -4.15
N ASP A 33 0.76 25.69 -5.28
CA ASP A 33 1.70 24.73 -5.89
C ASP A 33 2.80 24.25 -4.93
N ALA A 34 3.36 25.14 -4.11
CA ALA A 34 4.39 24.79 -3.14
C ALA A 34 3.87 23.76 -2.11
N ARG A 35 2.68 24.03 -1.54
CA ARG A 35 2.04 23.13 -0.59
C ARG A 35 1.61 21.83 -1.25
N LYS A 36 1.11 21.90 -2.49
CA LYS A 36 0.73 20.72 -3.27
C LYS A 36 1.93 19.82 -3.53
N SER A 37 3.08 20.39 -3.86
CA SER A 37 4.34 19.66 -4.05
C SER A 37 4.81 18.97 -2.76
N ASP A 38 4.79 19.69 -1.62
CA ASP A 38 5.18 19.12 -0.33
C ASP A 38 4.27 17.96 0.09
N VAL A 39 2.95 18.15 -0.01
CA VAL A 39 1.97 17.10 0.32
C VAL A 39 2.13 15.90 -0.62
N THR A 40 2.36 16.15 -1.91
CA THR A 40 2.61 15.08 -2.90
C THR A 40 3.81 14.23 -2.52
N ARG A 41 4.93 14.86 -2.14
CA ARG A 41 6.13 14.15 -1.70
C ARG A 41 5.83 13.30 -0.47
N ILE A 42 5.19 13.86 0.55
CA ILE A 42 4.83 13.13 1.78
C ILE A 42 3.96 11.91 1.46
N LEU A 43 2.95 12.07 0.60
CA LEU A 43 2.06 10.98 0.21
C LEU A 43 2.81 9.88 -0.57
N LEU A 44 3.73 10.26 -1.46
CA LEU A 44 4.54 9.30 -2.21
C LEU A 44 5.50 8.52 -1.30
N ASP A 45 6.15 9.20 -0.35
CA ASP A 45 7.06 8.57 0.61
C ASP A 45 6.28 7.58 1.50
N GLN A 46 5.14 8.01 2.05
CA GLN A 46 4.27 7.13 2.85
C GLN A 46 3.74 5.93 2.05
N PHE A 47 3.38 6.15 0.78
CA PHE A 47 2.94 5.07 -0.08
C PHE A 47 4.07 4.08 -0.40
N HIS A 48 5.28 4.57 -0.60
CA HIS A 48 6.46 3.73 -0.78
C HIS A 48 6.70 2.85 0.45
N ASP A 49 6.74 3.45 1.64
CA ASP A 49 6.95 2.72 2.90
C ASP A 49 5.85 1.69 3.14
N PHE A 50 4.60 2.06 2.87
CA PHE A 50 3.46 1.16 2.97
C PHE A 50 3.58 -0.04 2.03
N THR A 51 3.87 0.20 0.75
CA THR A 51 4.00 -0.87 -0.26
C THR A 51 5.21 -1.77 -0.03
N GLU A 52 6.33 -1.23 0.46
CA GLU A 52 7.50 -2.03 0.81
C GLU A 52 7.22 -2.87 2.07
N GLY A 53 6.52 -2.33 3.07
CA GLY A 53 6.06 -3.09 4.24
C GLY A 53 5.16 -4.27 3.86
N LEU A 54 4.20 -4.05 2.96
CA LEU A 54 3.36 -5.10 2.39
C LEU A 54 4.21 -6.16 1.66
N ALA A 55 5.19 -5.72 0.87
CA ALA A 55 6.04 -6.62 0.10
C ALA A 55 6.91 -7.49 1.01
N ILE A 56 7.47 -6.92 2.08
CA ILE A 56 8.21 -7.67 3.11
C ILE A 56 7.30 -8.72 3.77
N SER A 57 6.08 -8.35 4.15
CA SER A 57 5.14 -9.30 4.75
C SER A 57 4.78 -10.44 3.78
N LYS A 58 4.52 -10.15 2.51
CA LYS A 58 4.25 -11.20 1.51
C LYS A 58 5.49 -12.03 1.23
N TYR A 59 6.67 -11.42 1.17
CA TYR A 59 7.93 -12.15 1.03
C TYR A 59 8.13 -13.18 2.14
N GLN A 60 7.86 -12.82 3.39
CA GLN A 60 7.90 -13.75 4.53
C GLN A 60 6.90 -14.91 4.37
N THR A 61 5.68 -14.62 3.90
CA THR A 61 4.68 -15.66 3.60
C THR A 61 5.18 -16.61 2.51
N LEU A 62 5.74 -16.08 1.41
CA LEU A 62 6.28 -16.89 0.31
C LEU A 62 7.47 -17.74 0.76
N LEU A 63 8.36 -17.21 1.61
CA LEU A 63 9.45 -17.99 2.19
C LEU A 63 8.94 -19.13 3.08
N LYS A 64 7.87 -18.88 3.85
CA LYS A 64 7.22 -19.93 4.63
C LYS A 64 6.67 -21.03 3.73
N GLU A 65 5.99 -20.70 2.63
CA GLU A 65 5.54 -21.69 1.64
C GLU A 65 6.69 -22.51 1.06
N VAL A 66 7.85 -21.89 0.80
CA VAL A 66 9.06 -22.60 0.35
C VAL A 66 9.56 -23.57 1.42
N SER A 67 9.63 -23.13 2.68
CA SER A 67 10.07 -23.99 3.79
C SER A 67 9.12 -25.18 4.03
N GLU A 68 7.83 -25.00 3.73
CA GLU A 68 6.79 -26.04 3.81
C GLU A 68 6.74 -26.93 2.55
N GLY A 69 7.60 -26.69 1.56
CA GLY A 69 7.64 -27.42 0.29
C GLY A 69 6.45 -27.16 -0.64
N LYS A 70 5.62 -26.16 -0.33
CA LYS A 70 4.45 -25.77 -1.14
C LYS A 70 4.85 -24.96 -2.38
N ARG A 71 6.05 -24.38 -2.37
CA ARG A 71 6.60 -23.54 -3.43
C ARG A 71 8.08 -23.88 -3.65
N GLN A 72 8.53 -23.82 -4.90
CA GLN A 72 9.96 -23.94 -5.21
C GLN A 72 10.69 -22.64 -4.90
N ILE A 73 11.92 -22.74 -4.39
CA ILE A 73 12.76 -21.56 -4.19
C ILE A 73 13.12 -20.94 -5.54
N ALA A 74 12.95 -19.62 -5.65
CA ALA A 74 13.29 -18.84 -6.83
C ALA A 74 14.16 -17.64 -6.41
N GLY A 75 15.04 -17.18 -7.30
CA GLY A 75 15.93 -16.03 -7.03
C GLY A 75 15.21 -14.68 -6.96
N ASP A 76 13.94 -14.63 -7.37
CA ASP A 76 13.14 -13.42 -7.55
C ASP A 76 11.93 -13.34 -6.59
N ILE A 77 11.90 -14.12 -5.50
CA ILE A 77 10.75 -14.16 -4.58
C ILE A 77 10.36 -12.77 -4.05
N MET A 78 11.33 -11.89 -3.79
CA MET A 78 11.03 -10.50 -3.38
C MET A 78 10.34 -9.70 -4.49
N GLN A 79 10.75 -9.90 -5.75
CA GLN A 79 10.09 -9.26 -6.90
C GLN A 79 8.66 -9.82 -7.08
N GLN A 80 8.47 -11.13 -6.89
CA GLN A 80 7.14 -11.74 -6.90
C GLN A 80 6.24 -11.18 -5.77
N ALA A 81 6.80 -10.97 -4.57
CA ALA A 81 6.09 -10.36 -3.45
C ALA A 81 5.65 -8.93 -3.79
N ARG A 82 6.55 -8.08 -4.31
CA ARG A 82 6.19 -6.72 -4.76
C ARG A 82 5.12 -6.75 -5.85
N ALA A 83 5.26 -7.61 -6.85
CA ALA A 83 4.25 -7.72 -7.92
C ALA A 83 2.88 -8.17 -7.38
N ALA A 84 2.85 -9.05 -6.39
CA ALA A 84 1.62 -9.48 -5.74
C ALA A 84 0.94 -8.31 -5.00
N VAL A 85 1.72 -7.50 -4.26
CA VAL A 85 1.21 -6.30 -3.58
C VAL A 85 0.55 -5.34 -4.57
N TYR A 86 1.22 -5.02 -5.69
CA TYR A 86 0.63 -4.14 -6.70
C TYR A 86 -0.68 -4.69 -7.29
N LYS A 87 -0.76 -6.01 -7.51
CA LYS A 87 -2.01 -6.66 -7.94
C LYS A 87 -3.11 -6.62 -6.88
N GLU A 88 -2.77 -6.69 -5.60
CA GLU A 88 -3.73 -6.59 -4.50
C GLU A 88 -4.24 -5.15 -4.31
N LEU A 89 -3.46 -4.14 -4.71
CA LEU A 89 -3.87 -2.73 -4.64
C LEU A 89 -4.79 -2.30 -5.81
N GLU A 90 -4.70 -2.95 -6.98
CA GLU A 90 -5.54 -2.64 -8.16
C GLU A 90 -7.06 -2.73 -7.89
N PRO A 91 -7.59 -3.78 -7.21
CA PRO A 91 -9.00 -3.89 -6.87
C PRO A 91 -9.52 -2.76 -5.97
N ILE A 92 -8.72 -2.28 -5.02
CA ILE A 92 -9.05 -1.17 -4.12
C ILE A 92 -9.40 0.08 -4.94
N LEU A 93 -8.58 0.37 -5.96
CA LEU A 93 -8.78 1.53 -6.83
C LEU A 93 -9.98 1.40 -7.76
N SER A 94 -10.22 0.19 -8.27
CA SER A 94 -11.36 -0.06 -9.15
C SER A 94 -12.71 -0.06 -8.40
N GLY A 95 -12.70 0.12 -7.07
CA GLY A 95 -13.89 0.04 -6.23
C GLY A 95 -14.54 -1.34 -6.22
N LYS A 96 -13.80 -2.39 -6.63
CA LYS A 96 -14.34 -3.74 -6.86
C LYS A 96 -14.09 -4.73 -5.73
N GLN A 97 -13.57 -4.33 -4.56
CA GLN A 97 -13.38 -5.29 -3.47
C GLN A 97 -14.02 -4.92 -2.13
N ASN A 98 -14.78 -5.89 -1.64
CA ASN A 98 -15.32 -6.09 -0.29
C ASN A 98 -14.31 -6.82 0.64
N ASP A 99 -13.05 -7.02 0.23
CA ASP A 99 -12.06 -7.81 0.97
C ASP A 99 -11.07 -6.93 1.76
N THR A 100 -11.60 -6.02 2.57
CA THR A 100 -10.85 -5.04 3.39
C THR A 100 -9.97 -5.70 4.46
N GLN A 101 -10.16 -6.98 4.77
CA GLN A 101 -9.59 -7.64 5.96
C GLN A 101 -8.08 -7.88 5.88
N GLU A 102 -7.52 -8.25 4.72
CA GLU A 102 -6.07 -8.52 4.63
C GLU A 102 -5.24 -7.23 4.68
N ILE A 103 -5.71 -6.17 4.02
CA ILE A 103 -4.99 -4.88 4.00
C ILE A 103 -5.06 -4.22 5.38
N GLN A 104 -6.20 -4.31 6.07
CA GLN A 104 -6.34 -3.88 7.46
C GLN A 104 -5.32 -4.55 8.38
N ALA A 105 -5.26 -5.89 8.33
CA ALA A 105 -4.37 -6.67 9.16
C ALA A 105 -2.89 -6.35 8.89
N ILE A 106 -2.54 -5.92 7.67
CA ILE A 106 -1.18 -5.52 7.35
C ILE A 106 -0.90 -4.06 7.74
N GLN A 107 -1.87 -3.14 7.62
CA GLN A 107 -1.75 -1.79 8.16
C GLN A 107 -1.52 -1.81 9.68
N ASP A 108 -2.26 -2.67 10.39
CA ASP A 108 -2.06 -2.85 11.83
C ASP A 108 -0.65 -3.39 12.12
N LYS A 109 -0.15 -4.36 11.33
CA LYS A 109 1.22 -4.88 11.47
C LYS A 109 2.29 -3.83 11.19
N ILE A 110 2.13 -3.01 10.16
CA ILE A 110 3.06 -1.91 9.84
C ILE A 110 3.07 -0.89 10.97
N HIS A 111 1.90 -0.53 11.50
CA HIS A 111 1.81 0.38 12.65
C HIS A 111 2.50 -0.19 13.89
N THR A 112 2.38 -1.50 14.12
CA THR A 112 3.05 -2.19 15.24
C THR A 112 4.58 -2.24 15.05
N LEU A 113 5.07 -2.34 13.81
CA LEU A 113 6.50 -2.35 13.49
C LEU A 113 7.13 -0.94 13.53
N ALA A 114 6.38 0.10 13.19
CA ALA A 114 6.83 1.49 13.24
C ALA A 114 6.77 2.10 14.65
N SER A 115 6.03 1.47 15.57
CA SER A 115 5.85 1.93 16.97
C SER A 115 6.76 1.21 17.99
N ASN A 116 7.68 0.36 17.53
CA ASN A 116 8.76 -0.25 18.32
C ASN A 116 10.12 0.22 17.81
#